data_AF-A0A1F7F8T1-F1
#
_entry.id   AF-A0A1F7F8T1-F1
#
_cell.length_a   1.000
_cell.length_b   1.000
_cell.length_c   1.000
_cell.angle_alpha   90.00
_cell.angle_beta   90.00
_cell.angle_gamma   90.00
#
_symmetry.space_group_name_H-M   'P 1'
#
loop_
_entity.id
_entity.type
_entity.pdbx_description
1 polymer ?
#
loop_
_entity_poly.entity_id
_entity_poly.type
_entity_poly.pdbx_seq_one_letter_code
_entity_poly.pdbx_strand_id
1 'polypeptide(L)'
;MEKDFIYKIPERATPDNAQQMLAVCLKHLNETESGNTYIDFSNAQTINSFGVGVLVRLNNLYTGCGRTFILKNLPDSIIETFMAMGLFSVLNIELNDPELRKRLKDSEVGSSFKVDFEIVKNIGIYSFNGSMLTPKDSHLFLGMTEAILADGFRMLLDMSGLVFIDSTGISAIATLCKLMKHNKGEIRVCSAGEILTGLLEINSLSGLIHVYETRAEALKGWV
;
A
#
# COMPACT_ATOMS: atom_id res chain seq x y z
N MET A 1 31.14 -7.15 9.99
CA MET A 1 30.19 -6.62 10.98
C MET A 1 29.08 -5.99 10.17
N GLU A 2 28.06 -6.78 9.88
CA GLU A 2 26.91 -6.33 9.10
C GLU A 2 26.16 -5.30 9.94
N LYS A 3 26.01 -4.10 9.39
CA LYS A 3 25.49 -2.96 10.12
C LYS A 3 24.03 -2.80 9.78
N ASP A 4 23.22 -2.78 10.83
CA ASP A 4 21.89 -2.21 10.75
C ASP A 4 21.92 -0.85 10.04
N PHE A 5 20.96 -0.64 9.17
CA PHE A 5 20.83 0.57 8.38
C PHE A 5 19.70 1.44 8.93
N ILE A 6 19.94 2.75 9.07
CA ILE A 6 18.94 3.69 9.54
C ILE A 6 18.77 4.78 8.50
N TYR A 7 17.55 4.93 7.99
CA TYR A 7 17.14 6.05 7.15
C TYR A 7 16.28 7.01 7.97
N LYS A 8 16.69 8.28 8.07
CA LYS A 8 15.91 9.32 8.73
C LYS A 8 15.01 10.02 7.72
N ILE A 9 13.70 10.00 7.95
CA ILE A 9 12.76 10.72 7.10
C ILE A 9 12.96 12.23 7.29
N PRO A 10 13.08 13.01 6.20
CA PRO A 10 13.16 14.47 6.27
C PRO A 10 11.82 15.08 6.74
N GLU A 11 11.83 16.33 7.18
CA GLU A 11 10.66 16.99 7.80
C GLU A 11 9.38 16.93 6.96
N ARG A 12 9.52 17.00 5.63
CA ARG A 12 8.43 16.84 4.67
C ARG A 12 8.63 15.60 3.83
N ALA A 13 7.66 14.70 3.86
CA ALA A 13 7.58 13.58 2.93
C ALA A 13 7.09 14.06 1.55
N THR A 14 8.02 14.45 0.68
CA THR A 14 7.74 14.76 -0.73
C THR A 14 7.88 13.51 -1.60
N PRO A 15 7.33 13.51 -2.82
CA PRO A 15 7.62 12.47 -3.81
C PRO A 15 9.12 12.21 -3.99
N ASP A 16 9.93 13.25 -4.09
CA ASP A 16 11.38 13.11 -4.27
C ASP A 16 12.05 12.44 -3.06
N ASN A 17 11.65 12.82 -1.84
CA ASN A 17 12.23 12.27 -0.61
C ASN A 17 11.86 10.79 -0.42
N ALA A 18 10.67 10.39 -0.83
CA ALA A 18 10.25 8.99 -0.79
C ALA A 18 10.91 8.17 -1.91
N GLN A 19 11.17 8.74 -3.09
CA GLN A 19 11.98 8.08 -4.13
C GLN A 19 13.43 7.90 -3.66
N GLN A 20 13.99 8.92 -3.01
CA GLN A 20 15.31 8.83 -2.40
C GLN A 20 15.37 7.75 -1.32
N MET A 21 14.36 7.68 -0.44
CA MET A 21 14.24 6.62 0.57
C MET A 21 14.24 5.24 -0.09
N LEU A 22 13.43 5.04 -1.14
CA LEU A 22 13.38 3.80 -1.90
C LEU A 22 14.77 3.46 -2.48
N ALA A 23 15.40 4.40 -3.18
CA ALA A 23 16.69 4.17 -3.84
C ALA A 23 17.79 3.79 -2.83
N VAL A 24 17.87 4.50 -1.69
CA VAL A 24 18.87 4.23 -0.65
C VAL A 24 18.62 2.88 0.02
N CYS A 25 17.37 2.56 0.36
CA CYS A 25 17.03 1.29 1.00
C CYS A 25 17.21 0.10 0.04
N LEU A 26 16.92 0.25 -1.25
CA LEU A 26 17.19 -0.79 -2.25
C LEU A 26 18.68 -1.01 -2.47
N LYS A 27 19.47 0.07 -2.49
CA LYS A 27 20.93 -0.03 -2.56
C LYS A 27 21.46 -0.83 -1.37
N HIS A 28 21.03 -0.51 -0.16
CA HIS A 28 21.41 -1.27 1.04
C HIS A 28 20.98 -2.75 0.93
N LEU A 29 19.75 -3.01 0.49
CA LEU A 29 19.22 -4.37 0.33
C LEU A 29 20.08 -5.21 -0.64
N ASN A 30 20.54 -4.61 -1.74
CA ASN A 30 21.33 -5.29 -2.77
C ASN A 30 22.81 -5.43 -2.40
N GLU A 31 23.35 -4.53 -1.58
CA GLU A 31 24.78 -4.52 -1.20
C GLU A 31 25.07 -5.30 0.09
N THR A 32 24.04 -5.81 0.79
CA THR A 32 24.18 -6.51 2.07
C THR A 32 23.39 -7.81 2.09
N GLU A 33 23.99 -8.87 2.64
CA GLU A 33 23.33 -10.19 2.77
C GLU A 33 22.40 -10.24 3.99
N SER A 34 22.69 -9.45 5.04
CA SER A 34 21.92 -9.41 6.27
C SER A 34 21.88 -8.01 6.90
N GLY A 35 21.11 -7.85 7.98
CA GLY A 35 20.99 -6.61 8.75
C GLY A 35 19.58 -6.03 8.72
N ASN A 36 19.17 -5.42 9.82
CA ASN A 36 17.85 -4.78 9.91
C ASN A 36 17.89 -3.40 9.26
N THR A 37 16.76 -2.98 8.71
CA THR A 37 16.57 -1.60 8.26
C THR A 37 15.55 -0.90 9.13
N TYR A 38 15.91 0.30 9.56
CA TYR A 38 15.10 1.17 10.38
C TYR A 38 14.75 2.44 9.64
N ILE A 39 13.48 2.80 9.64
CA ILE A 39 13.00 4.10 9.16
C ILE A 39 12.64 4.95 10.38
N ASP A 40 13.38 6.02 10.57
CA ASP A 40 13.25 6.91 11.72
C ASP A 40 12.42 8.14 11.33
N PHE A 41 11.25 8.28 11.95
CA PHE A 41 10.29 9.36 11.74
C PHE A 41 10.49 10.55 12.68
N SER A 42 11.55 10.57 13.50
CA SER A 42 11.77 11.61 14.52
C SER A 42 11.72 13.05 13.99
N ASN A 43 12.01 13.28 12.71
CA ASN A 43 11.93 14.60 12.09
C ASN A 43 10.65 14.81 11.25
N ALA A 44 9.91 13.75 10.91
CA ALA A 44 8.77 13.82 10.01
C ALA A 44 7.54 14.36 10.73
N GLN A 45 6.77 15.22 10.07
CA GLN A 45 5.47 15.71 10.59
C GLN A 45 4.28 15.06 9.90
N THR A 46 4.44 14.75 8.61
CA THR A 46 3.40 14.19 7.75
C THR A 46 3.99 13.16 6.81
N ILE A 47 3.12 12.29 6.29
CA ILE A 47 3.43 11.37 5.21
C ILE A 47 2.28 11.35 4.22
N ASN A 48 2.59 11.42 2.92
CA ASN A 48 1.59 11.33 1.87
C ASN A 48 1.42 9.88 1.38
N SER A 49 0.50 9.66 0.43
CA SER A 49 0.23 8.31 -0.08
C SER A 49 1.46 7.67 -0.74
N PHE A 50 2.30 8.48 -1.37
CA PHE A 50 3.51 7.99 -2.00
C PHE A 50 4.54 7.50 -0.97
N GLY A 51 4.74 8.25 0.13
CA GLY A 51 5.58 7.81 1.23
C GLY A 51 5.07 6.50 1.83
N VAL A 52 3.76 6.40 2.10
CA VAL A 52 3.12 5.16 2.58
C VAL A 52 3.39 3.99 1.65
N GLY A 53 3.17 4.18 0.35
CA GLY A 53 3.38 3.16 -0.65
C GLY A 53 4.83 2.66 -0.72
N VAL A 54 5.80 3.57 -0.62
CA VAL A 54 7.23 3.19 -0.55
C VAL A 54 7.52 2.36 0.71
N LEU A 55 6.93 2.69 1.86
CA LEU A 55 7.13 1.90 3.09
C LEU A 55 6.56 0.49 2.96
N VAL A 56 5.36 0.35 2.39
CA VAL A 56 4.74 -0.96 2.15
C VAL A 56 5.60 -1.79 1.20
N ARG A 57 6.05 -1.21 0.08
CA ARG A 57 6.93 -1.87 -0.87
C ARG A 57 8.24 -2.32 -0.23
N LEU A 58 8.91 -1.43 0.51
CA LEU A 58 10.16 -1.78 1.20
C LEU A 58 9.93 -2.88 2.23
N ASN A 59 8.87 -2.81 3.03
CA ASN A 59 8.54 -3.86 3.97
C ASN A 59 8.36 -5.22 3.29
N ASN A 60 7.63 -5.29 2.17
CA ASN A 60 7.45 -6.52 1.41
C ASN A 60 8.77 -7.06 0.85
N LEU A 61 9.65 -6.20 0.34
CA LEU A 61 10.96 -6.60 -0.21
C LEU A 61 11.89 -7.15 0.88
N TYR A 62 12.00 -6.47 2.01
CA TYR A 62 12.84 -6.91 3.13
C TYR A 62 12.31 -8.20 3.76
N THR A 63 11.00 -8.29 4.03
CA THR A 63 10.41 -9.51 4.58
C THR A 63 10.51 -10.69 3.61
N GLY A 64 10.38 -10.45 2.29
CA GLY A 64 10.53 -11.46 1.25
C GLY A 64 11.92 -12.10 1.18
N CYS A 65 12.97 -11.40 1.63
CA CYS A 65 14.32 -11.94 1.77
C CYS A 65 14.68 -12.32 3.21
N GLY A 66 13.70 -12.44 4.10
CA GLY A 66 13.90 -12.87 5.50
C GLY A 66 14.54 -11.81 6.40
N ARG A 67 14.56 -10.53 5.97
CA ARG A 67 15.11 -9.40 6.73
C ARG A 67 14.00 -8.60 7.39
N THR A 68 14.34 -7.87 8.45
CA THR A 68 13.38 -7.01 9.14
C THR A 68 13.49 -5.56 8.69
N PHE A 69 12.34 -4.95 8.41
CA PHE A 69 12.17 -3.53 8.12
C PHE A 69 11.28 -2.95 9.22
N ILE A 70 11.76 -1.94 9.97
CA ILE A 70 11.08 -1.44 11.17
C ILE A 70 10.92 0.07 11.10
N LEU A 71 9.72 0.56 11.36
CA LEU A 71 9.44 1.99 11.50
C LEU A 71 9.56 2.41 12.96
N LYS A 72 10.20 3.54 13.25
CA LYS A 72 10.49 4.01 14.61
C LYS A 72 10.19 5.50 14.77
N ASN A 73 9.91 5.90 16.00
CA ASN A 73 9.71 7.30 16.39
C ASN A 73 8.61 8.00 15.58
N LEU A 74 7.49 7.31 15.32
CA LEU A 74 6.36 7.88 14.61
C LEU A 74 5.71 8.97 15.48
N PRO A 75 5.44 10.18 14.94
CA PRO A 75 4.60 11.16 15.61
C PRO A 75 3.13 10.70 15.63
N ASP A 76 2.35 11.20 16.58
CA ASP A 76 0.94 10.83 16.78
C ASP A 76 0.10 11.03 15.51
N SER A 77 0.34 12.10 14.74
CA SER A 77 -0.34 12.35 13.46
C SER A 77 -0.16 11.22 12.44
N ILE A 78 1.04 10.63 12.37
CA ILE A 78 1.34 9.52 11.46
C ILE A 78 0.80 8.21 12.03
N ILE A 79 0.81 8.02 13.36
CA ILE A 79 0.16 6.88 14.02
C ILE A 79 -1.33 6.85 13.70
N GLU A 80 -2.03 7.97 13.85
CA GLU A 80 -3.46 8.10 13.53
C GLU A 80 -3.72 7.78 12.06
N THR A 81 -2.89 8.32 11.16
CA THR A 81 -2.97 8.04 9.72
C THR A 81 -2.80 6.54 9.44
N PHE A 82 -1.80 5.89 10.04
CA PHE A 82 -1.54 4.47 9.83
C PHE A 82 -2.63 3.58 10.43
N MET A 83 -3.25 4.02 11.52
CA MET A 83 -4.39 3.33 12.12
C MET A 83 -5.61 3.42 11.21
N ALA A 84 -5.92 4.61 10.71
CA ALA A 84 -7.03 4.84 9.77
C ALA A 84 -6.86 4.08 8.44
N MET A 85 -5.62 3.82 8.04
CA MET A 85 -5.29 3.03 6.85
C MET A 85 -5.13 1.53 7.11
N GLY A 86 -5.25 1.06 8.36
CA GLY A 86 -4.99 -0.33 8.72
C GLY A 86 -3.55 -0.80 8.51
N LEU A 87 -2.57 0.10 8.38
CA LEU A 87 -1.18 -0.20 8.02
C LEU A 87 -0.40 -0.96 9.11
N PHE A 88 -0.85 -0.91 10.36
CA PHE A 88 -0.28 -1.71 11.46
C PHE A 88 -0.34 -3.22 11.23
N SER A 89 -1.18 -3.66 10.29
CA SER A 89 -1.28 -5.05 9.90
C SER A 89 -0.18 -5.55 8.98
N VAL A 90 0.49 -4.63 8.29
CA VAL A 90 1.48 -4.95 7.25
C VAL A 90 2.85 -4.37 7.57
N LEU A 91 2.91 -3.25 8.29
CA LEU A 91 4.16 -2.60 8.67
C LEU A 91 4.62 -3.03 10.06
N ASN A 92 5.89 -3.38 10.19
CA ASN A 92 6.53 -3.56 11.49
C ASN A 92 6.85 -2.19 12.09
N ILE A 93 6.12 -1.81 13.14
CA ILE A 93 6.24 -0.50 13.79
C ILE A 93 6.67 -0.69 15.24
N GLU A 94 7.75 -0.01 15.63
CA GLU A 94 8.17 0.11 17.02
C GLU A 94 7.35 1.20 17.71
N LEU A 95 6.48 0.76 18.61
CA LEU A 95 5.65 1.63 19.44
C LEU A 95 6.23 1.72 20.84
N ASN A 96 6.37 2.97 21.32
CA ASN A 96 6.78 3.24 22.70
C ASN A 96 5.61 3.07 23.69
N ASP A 97 4.36 3.19 23.22
CA ASP A 97 3.15 3.01 24.03
C ASP A 97 2.79 1.50 24.18
N PRO A 98 2.89 0.93 25.40
CA PRO A 98 2.58 -0.47 25.65
C PRO A 98 1.09 -0.83 25.46
N GLU A 99 0.16 0.08 25.75
CA GLU A 99 -1.27 -0.17 25.62
C GLU A 99 -1.67 -0.22 24.16
N LEU A 100 -1.20 0.74 23.35
CA LEU A 100 -1.41 0.74 21.91
C LEU A 100 -0.82 -0.53 21.27
N ARG A 101 0.39 -0.92 21.68
CA ARG A 101 1.04 -2.15 21.20
C ARG A 101 0.21 -3.40 21.51
N LYS A 102 -0.39 -3.48 22.70
CA LYS A 102 -1.26 -4.60 23.09
C LYS A 102 -2.51 -4.65 22.22
N ARG A 103 -3.21 -3.52 22.07
CA ARG A 103 -4.42 -3.41 21.24
C ARG A 103 -4.21 -3.87 19.80
N LEU A 104 -3.05 -3.55 19.22
CA LEU A 104 -2.72 -3.92 17.85
C LEU A 104 -2.36 -5.40 17.69
N LYS A 105 -1.62 -5.99 18.65
CA LYS A 105 -1.32 -7.43 18.65
C LYS A 105 -2.56 -8.31 18.74
N ASP A 106 -3.55 -7.90 19.52
CA ASP A 106 -4.81 -8.64 19.65
C ASP A 106 -5.63 -8.65 18.33
N SER A 107 -5.24 -7.83 17.34
CA SER A 107 -5.85 -7.73 16.00
C SER A 107 -5.06 -8.44 14.88
N GLU A 108 -3.95 -9.12 15.20
CA GLU A 108 -3.13 -9.88 14.24
C GLU A 108 -3.77 -11.24 13.92
N VAL A 109 -4.80 -11.23 13.06
CA VAL A 109 -5.12 -12.41 12.26
C VAL A 109 -4.18 -12.42 11.05
N GLY A 110 -3.50 -13.55 10.84
CA GLY A 110 -2.59 -13.76 9.71
C GLY A 110 -3.36 -13.68 8.39
N SER A 111 -3.25 -12.55 7.71
CA SER A 111 -3.77 -12.39 6.37
C SER A 111 -2.75 -12.85 5.35
N SER A 112 -3.19 -13.61 4.34
CA SER A 112 -2.38 -13.92 3.16
C SER A 112 -2.40 -12.78 2.13
N PHE A 113 -3.25 -11.76 2.33
CA PHE A 113 -3.35 -10.63 1.44
C PHE A 113 -2.13 -9.73 1.57
N LYS A 114 -1.49 -9.46 0.44
CA LYS A 114 -0.41 -8.48 0.31
C LYS A 114 -0.77 -7.49 -0.77
N VAL A 115 -0.41 -6.24 -0.52
CA VAL A 115 -0.49 -5.17 -1.50
C VAL A 115 0.92 -4.69 -1.74
N ASP A 116 1.33 -4.64 -3.00
CA ASP A 116 2.52 -3.94 -3.43
C ASP A 116 2.13 -2.65 -4.15
N PHE A 117 3.02 -1.67 -4.13
CA PHE A 117 2.75 -0.34 -4.67
C PHE A 117 3.92 0.24 -5.43
N GLU A 118 3.63 0.88 -6.55
CA GLU A 118 4.63 1.67 -7.26
C GLU A 118 4.03 2.86 -8.03
N ILE A 119 4.88 3.83 -8.36
CA ILE A 119 4.50 4.93 -9.24
C ILE A 119 5.25 4.86 -10.56
N VAL A 120 4.50 5.00 -11.65
CA VAL A 120 5.02 5.16 -13.01
C VAL A 120 4.37 6.40 -13.63
N LYS A 121 5.15 7.42 -14.00
CA LYS A 121 4.66 8.65 -14.68
C LYS A 121 3.34 9.21 -14.10
N ASN A 122 3.28 9.43 -12.78
CA ASN A 122 2.09 9.95 -12.06
C ASN A 122 0.90 8.98 -11.95
N ILE A 123 1.15 7.68 -12.11
CA ILE A 123 0.16 6.61 -11.95
C ILE A 123 0.55 5.79 -10.73
N GLY A 124 -0.32 5.72 -9.72
CA GLY A 124 -0.20 4.76 -8.63
C GLY A 124 -0.67 3.38 -9.08
N ILE A 125 0.23 2.40 -9.08
CA ILE A 125 -0.05 1.02 -9.47
C ILE A 125 -0.08 0.16 -8.20
N TYR A 126 -1.22 -0.46 -7.94
CA TYR A 126 -1.47 -1.35 -6.81
C TYR A 126 -1.52 -2.79 -7.26
N SER A 127 -0.58 -3.61 -6.80
CA SER A 127 -0.55 -5.03 -7.14
C SER A 127 -1.04 -5.86 -5.96
N PHE A 128 -2.18 -6.53 -6.15
CA PHE A 128 -2.80 -7.37 -5.14
C PHE A 128 -2.29 -8.80 -5.26
N ASN A 129 -1.93 -9.38 -4.12
CA ASN A 129 -1.40 -10.73 -4.04
C ASN A 129 -2.08 -11.50 -2.91
N GLY A 130 -2.38 -12.78 -3.12
CA GLY A 130 -2.99 -13.65 -2.11
C GLY A 130 -4.51 -13.54 -2.10
N SER A 131 -5.13 -13.50 -0.92
CA SER A 131 -6.60 -13.55 -0.79
C SER A 131 -7.13 -12.47 0.12
N MET A 132 -8.02 -11.60 -0.38
CA MET A 132 -8.71 -10.58 0.40
C MET A 132 -9.98 -11.18 1.01
N LEU A 133 -9.87 -11.66 2.25
CA LEU A 133 -10.89 -12.49 2.90
C LEU A 133 -11.41 -11.92 4.21
N THR A 134 -10.77 -10.88 4.71
CA THR A 134 -11.11 -10.29 6.00
C THR A 134 -11.50 -8.83 5.86
N PRO A 135 -12.32 -8.29 6.79
CA PRO A 135 -12.60 -6.85 6.83
C PRO A 135 -11.35 -5.99 6.93
N LYS A 136 -10.30 -6.52 7.57
CA LYS A 136 -9.00 -5.89 7.73
C LYS A 136 -8.27 -5.71 6.40
N ASP A 137 -8.32 -6.71 5.52
CA ASP A 137 -7.76 -6.63 4.16
C ASP A 137 -8.44 -5.55 3.33
N SER A 138 -9.77 -5.52 3.42
CA SER A 138 -10.61 -4.52 2.74
C SER A 138 -10.33 -3.11 3.26
N HIS A 139 -10.14 -2.95 4.56
CA HIS A 139 -9.82 -1.67 5.20
C HIS A 139 -8.42 -1.17 4.81
N LEU A 140 -7.42 -2.07 4.80
CA LEU A 140 -6.06 -1.75 4.34
C LEU A 140 -6.07 -1.21 2.90
N PHE A 141 -6.74 -1.92 2.01
CA PHE A 141 -6.88 -1.51 0.62
C PHE A 141 -7.58 -0.14 0.50
N LEU A 142 -8.76 0.02 1.11
CA LEU A 142 -9.52 1.27 1.04
C LEU A 142 -8.71 2.46 1.56
N GLY A 143 -8.11 2.33 2.75
CA GLY A 143 -7.35 3.40 3.36
C GLY A 143 -6.14 3.84 2.54
N MET A 144 -5.41 2.89 1.92
CA MET A 144 -4.32 3.25 1.01
C MET A 144 -4.83 3.98 -0.24
N THR A 145 -5.96 3.53 -0.81
CA THR A 145 -6.49 4.15 -2.04
C THR A 145 -7.11 5.53 -1.81
N GLU A 146 -7.71 5.79 -0.65
CA GLU A 146 -8.23 7.10 -0.28
C GLU A 146 -7.12 8.16 -0.19
N ALA A 147 -5.96 7.82 0.37
CA ALA A 147 -4.85 8.75 0.42
C ALA A 147 -4.27 9.09 -0.95
N ILE A 148 -4.25 8.15 -1.88
CA ILE A 148 -3.79 8.39 -3.27
C ILE A 148 -4.75 9.34 -3.98
N LEU A 149 -6.05 9.14 -3.75
CA LEU A 149 -7.09 9.99 -4.28
C LEU A 149 -6.91 11.44 -3.83
N ALA A 150 -6.58 11.63 -2.55
CA ALA A 150 -6.29 12.96 -2.01
C ALA A 150 -5.08 13.63 -2.69
N ASP A 151 -4.11 12.84 -3.15
CA ASP A 151 -2.91 13.33 -3.84
C ASP A 151 -3.11 13.52 -5.36
N GLY A 152 -4.27 13.17 -5.93
CA GLY A 152 -4.65 13.46 -7.31
C GLY A 152 -4.01 12.56 -8.39
N PHE A 153 -3.47 11.41 -8.01
CA PHE A 153 -2.86 10.46 -8.95
C PHE A 153 -3.91 9.65 -9.73
N ARG A 154 -3.54 9.21 -10.94
CA ARG A 154 -4.27 8.13 -11.65
C ARG A 154 -3.98 6.80 -10.98
N MET A 155 -4.91 5.85 -11.03
CA MET A 155 -4.78 4.58 -10.30
C MET A 155 -4.97 3.36 -11.19
N LEU A 156 -3.98 2.48 -11.21
CA LEU A 156 -4.11 1.14 -11.80
C LEU A 156 -4.19 0.10 -10.68
N LEU A 157 -5.24 -0.71 -10.68
CA LEU A 157 -5.36 -1.89 -9.84
C LEU A 157 -4.96 -3.13 -10.64
N ASP A 158 -3.85 -3.77 -10.27
CA ASP A 158 -3.37 -5.01 -10.83
C ASP A 158 -3.81 -6.19 -9.96
N MET A 159 -4.76 -6.96 -10.48
CA MET A 159 -5.37 -8.09 -9.79
C MET A 159 -4.71 -9.42 -10.14
N SER A 160 -3.60 -9.42 -10.89
CA SER A 160 -2.98 -10.66 -11.40
C SER A 160 -2.53 -11.64 -10.33
N GLY A 161 -2.17 -11.17 -9.13
CA GLY A 161 -1.79 -11.99 -7.99
C GLY A 161 -2.94 -12.31 -7.02
N LEU A 162 -4.14 -11.78 -7.26
CA LEU A 162 -5.29 -11.96 -6.38
C LEU A 162 -5.98 -13.29 -6.68
N VAL A 163 -5.95 -14.20 -5.72
CA VAL A 163 -6.48 -15.57 -5.84
C VAL A 163 -7.95 -15.63 -5.47
N PHE A 164 -8.33 -14.92 -4.41
CA PHE A 164 -9.70 -14.93 -3.92
C PHE A 164 -10.07 -13.58 -3.29
N ILE A 165 -11.34 -13.23 -3.42
CA ILE A 165 -11.94 -12.04 -2.83
C ILE A 165 -13.34 -12.38 -2.35
N ASP A 166 -13.69 -11.98 -1.13
CA ASP A 166 -15.03 -12.14 -0.58
C ASP A 166 -15.96 -10.98 -0.96
N SER A 167 -17.21 -11.02 -0.48
CA SER A 167 -18.18 -9.95 -0.71
C SER A 167 -17.76 -8.60 -0.10
N THR A 168 -17.01 -8.62 1.00
CA THR A 168 -16.46 -7.41 1.65
C THR A 168 -15.45 -6.73 0.73
N GLY A 169 -14.52 -7.51 0.18
CA GLY A 169 -13.52 -7.03 -0.75
C GLY A 169 -14.12 -6.47 -2.05
N ILE A 170 -15.12 -7.14 -2.62
CA ILE A 170 -15.82 -6.63 -3.81
C ILE A 170 -16.51 -5.30 -3.51
N SER A 171 -17.14 -5.18 -2.34
CA SER A 171 -17.78 -3.94 -1.88
C SER A 171 -16.78 -2.81 -1.68
N ALA A 172 -15.57 -3.12 -1.21
CA ALA A 172 -14.48 -2.16 -1.09
C ALA A 172 -14.04 -1.62 -2.46
N ILE A 173 -13.80 -2.49 -3.45
CA ILE A 173 -13.44 -2.07 -4.81
C ILE A 173 -14.57 -1.22 -5.43
N ALA A 174 -15.82 -1.63 -5.27
CA ALA A 174 -16.97 -0.86 -5.74
C ALA A 174 -17.05 0.53 -5.10
N THR A 175 -16.79 0.62 -3.79
CA THR A 175 -16.73 1.89 -3.05
C THR A 175 -15.63 2.79 -3.58
N LEU A 176 -14.42 2.26 -3.78
CA LEU A 176 -13.32 3.00 -4.38
C LEU A 176 -13.71 3.56 -5.75
N CYS A 177 -14.30 2.74 -6.63
CA CYS A 177 -14.65 3.19 -7.97
C CYS A 177 -15.69 4.34 -7.94
N LYS A 178 -16.61 4.31 -6.97
CA LYS A 178 -17.55 5.41 -6.73
C LYS A 178 -16.82 6.68 -6.23
N LEU A 179 -15.87 6.54 -5.31
CA LEU A 179 -15.04 7.64 -4.81
C LEU A 179 -14.18 8.26 -5.92
N MET A 180 -13.55 7.44 -6.76
CA MET A 180 -12.76 7.91 -7.91
C MET A 180 -13.61 8.75 -8.86
N LYS A 181 -14.82 8.27 -9.19
CA LYS A 181 -15.76 9.03 -10.03
C LYS A 181 -16.13 10.37 -9.41
N HIS A 182 -16.48 10.38 -8.11
CA HIS A 182 -16.86 11.60 -7.41
C HIS A 182 -15.73 12.64 -7.41
N ASN A 183 -14.49 12.18 -7.22
CA ASN A 183 -13.30 13.03 -7.19
C ASN A 183 -12.70 13.30 -8.59
N LYS A 184 -13.39 12.92 -9.68
CA LYS A 184 -12.92 13.04 -11.08
C LYS A 184 -11.55 12.39 -11.32
N GLY A 185 -11.18 11.40 -10.52
CA GLY A 185 -9.98 10.59 -10.72
C GLY A 185 -10.20 9.50 -11.77
N GLU A 186 -9.13 9.03 -12.39
CA GLU A 186 -9.18 7.95 -13.38
C GLU A 186 -8.66 6.65 -12.76
N ILE A 187 -9.48 5.59 -12.81
CA ILE A 187 -9.14 4.26 -12.33
C ILE A 187 -9.22 3.24 -13.47
N ARG A 188 -8.22 2.36 -13.52
CA ARG A 188 -8.16 1.21 -14.42
C ARG A 188 -7.91 -0.04 -13.60
N VAL A 189 -8.40 -1.17 -14.07
CA VAL A 189 -8.17 -2.48 -13.45
C VAL A 189 -7.60 -3.40 -14.52
N CYS A 190 -6.59 -4.20 -14.18
CA CYS A 190 -6.11 -5.25 -15.07
C CYS A 190 -6.14 -6.63 -14.41
N SER A 191 -6.21 -7.66 -15.25
CA SER A 191 -6.07 -9.06 -14.85
C SER A 191 -7.05 -9.51 -13.76
N ALA A 192 -8.29 -8.98 -13.81
CA ALA A 192 -9.33 -9.27 -12.82
C ALA A 192 -9.96 -10.67 -12.97
N GLY A 193 -9.84 -11.35 -14.11
CA GLY A 193 -10.40 -12.70 -14.29
C GLY A 193 -11.88 -12.82 -13.87
N GLU A 194 -12.23 -13.91 -13.17
CA GLU A 194 -13.59 -14.17 -12.66
C GLU A 194 -14.04 -13.23 -11.53
N ILE A 195 -13.09 -12.55 -10.85
CA ILE A 195 -13.40 -11.50 -9.85
C ILE A 195 -14.24 -10.38 -10.49
N LEU A 196 -14.03 -10.16 -11.78
CA LEU A 196 -14.78 -9.19 -12.56
C LEU A 196 -16.29 -9.51 -12.59
N THR A 197 -16.67 -10.78 -12.63
CA THR A 197 -18.07 -11.20 -12.68
C THR A 197 -18.83 -10.70 -11.44
N GLY A 198 -18.23 -10.88 -10.24
CA GLY A 198 -18.81 -10.35 -9.00
C GLY A 198 -18.83 -8.82 -8.92
N LEU A 199 -17.85 -8.13 -9.52
CA LEU A 199 -17.83 -6.67 -9.58
C LEU A 199 -18.88 -6.07 -10.53
N LEU A 200 -19.08 -6.69 -11.69
CA LEU A 200 -20.01 -6.23 -12.72
C LEU A 200 -21.48 -6.51 -12.34
N GLU A 201 -21.76 -7.62 -11.67
CA GLU A 201 -23.12 -8.03 -11.27
C GLU A 201 -23.74 -7.11 -10.21
N ILE A 202 -22.93 -6.52 -9.31
CA ILE A 202 -23.47 -5.90 -8.09
C ILE A 202 -23.91 -4.43 -8.29
N ASN A 203 -23.47 -3.69 -9.34
CA ASN A 203 -23.55 -2.22 -9.23
C ASN A 203 -23.77 -1.38 -10.51
N SER A 204 -24.16 -1.91 -11.67
CA SER A 204 -24.22 -1.08 -12.91
C SER A 204 -22.91 -0.31 -13.15
N LEU A 205 -21.78 -0.88 -12.74
CA LEU A 205 -20.43 -0.30 -12.83
C LEU A 205 -19.84 -0.43 -14.24
N SER A 206 -20.60 -1.04 -15.16
CA SER A 206 -20.22 -1.38 -16.53
C SER A 206 -19.79 -0.20 -17.42
N GLY A 207 -19.76 1.02 -16.87
CA GLY A 207 -19.18 2.21 -17.51
C GLY A 207 -18.31 3.08 -16.58
N LEU A 208 -17.97 2.62 -15.38
CA LEU A 208 -17.17 3.36 -14.40
C LEU A 208 -15.74 2.84 -14.27
N ILE A 209 -15.51 1.60 -14.65
CA ILE A 209 -14.22 0.93 -14.50
C ILE A 209 -13.81 0.41 -15.87
N HIS A 210 -12.64 0.82 -16.33
CA HIS A 210 -12.03 0.22 -17.50
C HIS A 210 -11.22 -0.98 -17.05
N VAL A 211 -11.62 -2.17 -17.53
CA VAL A 211 -10.93 -3.42 -17.24
C VAL A 211 -10.17 -3.89 -18.46
N TYR A 212 -8.94 -4.30 -18.23
CA TYR A 212 -8.01 -4.75 -19.25
C TYR A 212 -7.53 -6.16 -18.91
N GLU A 213 -7.13 -6.93 -19.92
CA GLU A 213 -6.60 -8.27 -19.67
C GLU A 213 -5.22 -8.18 -19.01
N THR A 214 -4.41 -7.23 -19.45
CA THR A 214 -3.03 -7.08 -18.98
C THR A 214 -2.72 -5.69 -18.45
N ARG A 215 -1.74 -5.63 -17.54
CA ARG A 215 -1.17 -4.36 -17.07
C ARG A 215 -0.65 -3.48 -18.21
N ALA A 216 0.00 -4.07 -19.21
CA ALA A 216 0.53 -3.34 -20.35
C ALA A 216 -0.59 -2.61 -21.12
N GLU A 217 -1.73 -3.27 -21.33
CA GLU A 217 -2.89 -2.66 -21.98
C GLU A 217 -3.54 -1.58 -21.12
N ALA A 218 -3.70 -1.83 -19.82
CA ALA A 218 -4.26 -0.85 -18.90
C ALA A 218 -3.42 0.44 -18.84
N LEU A 219 -2.12 0.33 -19.06
CA LEU A 219 -1.21 1.49 -19.08
C LEU A 219 -1.19 2.23 -20.42
N LYS A 220 -1.70 1.66 -21.52
CA LYS A 220 -1.73 2.34 -22.82
C LYS A 220 -2.50 3.67 -22.72
N GLY A 221 -1.87 4.75 -23.16
CA GLY A 221 -2.45 6.10 -23.10
C GLY A 221 -2.29 6.82 -21.76
N TRP A 222 -1.77 6.15 -20.72
CA TRP A 222 -1.26 6.83 -19.53
C TRP A 222 0.26 6.98 -19.53
N VAL A 223 0.97 6.06 -20.18
CA VAL A 223 2.44 5.97 -20.21
C VAL A 223 2.98 6.29 -21.59
#